data_AF-A0A0R3PIY7-F1
#
_entry.id   AF-A0A0R3PIY7-F1
#
_cell.length_a   1.000
_cell.length_b   1.000
_cell.length_c   1.000
_cell.angle_alpha   90.00
_cell.angle_beta   90.00
_cell.angle_gamma   90.00
#
_symmetry.space_group_name_H-M   'P 1'
#
loop_
_entity.id
_entity.type
_entity.pdbx_description
1 polymer ?
#
loop_
_entity_poly.entity_id
_entity_poly.type
_entity_poly.pdbx_seq_one_letter_code
_entity_poly.pdbx_strand_id
1 'polypeptide(L)'
;MDTKKEELELLLQASYSLSDTTLQAYDVYSKIHTVKLQYVLYKEKVGIRPGQISRLVDGHITKYGLPLEHTAQCTVLLKFGSLTYTELQSFISTIEDILFKCPAKRETKPVYKQDEVQIHCYDEYSAFIDKEGILSQQKARVRLFCLAFVTGSPILEIGLNDRRRQGKEIVRRKDILPMYTERWIRFEEVEFHSTVDTAAFEKEQVIRLSPPDSCFFEVRFVKLHCFYKLSNHYCYF
;
A
#
# COMPACT_ATOMS: atom_id res chain seq x y z
N MET A 1 -9.13 -4.76 -47.33
CA MET A 1 -9.55 -3.75 -46.34
C MET A 1 -8.79 -4.09 -45.07
N ASP A 2 -7.64 -3.48 -44.87
CA ASP A 2 -6.85 -3.64 -43.65
C ASP A 2 -7.61 -3.03 -42.48
N THR A 3 -8.14 -3.90 -41.61
CA THR A 3 -8.62 -3.50 -40.29
C THR A 3 -7.40 -3.02 -39.51
N LYS A 4 -7.18 -1.70 -39.53
CA LYS A 4 -6.18 -1.04 -38.71
C LYS A 4 -6.52 -1.35 -37.25
N LYS A 5 -5.81 -2.32 -36.66
CA LYS A 5 -5.97 -2.71 -35.26
C LYS A 5 -5.60 -1.48 -34.44
N GLU A 6 -6.56 -0.87 -33.75
CA GLU A 6 -6.28 0.23 -32.84
C GLU A 6 -5.39 -0.31 -31.73
N GLU A 7 -4.11 0.07 -31.76
CA GLU A 7 -3.15 -0.25 -30.72
C GLU A 7 -3.49 0.65 -29.52
N LEU A 8 -3.88 0.01 -28.42
CA LEU A 8 -4.18 0.71 -27.18
C LEU A 8 -2.88 0.94 -26.42
N GLU A 9 -2.37 2.16 -26.48
CA GLU A 9 -1.23 2.61 -25.68
C GLU A 9 -1.74 3.18 -24.34
N LEU A 10 -1.25 2.63 -23.23
CA LEU A 10 -1.58 3.10 -21.89
C LEU A 10 -0.30 3.47 -21.13
N LEU A 11 -0.18 4.73 -20.74
CA LEU A 11 0.90 5.17 -19.87
C LEU A 11 0.64 4.69 -18.44
N LEU A 12 1.55 3.88 -17.89
CA LEU A 12 1.46 3.39 -16.51
C LEU A 12 1.70 4.53 -15.50
N GLN A 13 0.90 4.53 -14.43
CA GLN A 13 0.93 5.54 -13.37
C GLN A 13 0.92 4.84 -12.02
N ALA A 14 1.54 5.44 -11.00
CA ALA A 14 1.62 4.91 -9.64
C ALA A 14 0.24 4.75 -8.95
N SER A 15 -0.80 5.41 -9.48
CA SER A 15 -2.19 5.31 -9.01
C SER A 15 -2.96 4.11 -9.58
N TYR A 16 -2.33 3.33 -10.43
CA TYR A 16 -2.89 2.08 -10.92
C TYR A 16 -2.52 0.94 -9.99
N SER A 17 -3.40 -0.06 -9.91
CA SER A 17 -3.23 -1.27 -9.11
C SER A 17 -3.73 -2.46 -9.91
N LEU A 18 -3.15 -3.64 -9.66
CA LEU A 18 -3.66 -4.90 -10.19
C LEU A 18 -4.65 -5.51 -9.20
N SER A 19 -5.76 -6.04 -9.71
CA SER A 19 -6.72 -6.80 -8.88
C SER A 19 -6.16 -8.16 -8.47
N ASP A 20 -6.84 -8.83 -7.55
CA ASP A 20 -6.58 -10.25 -7.29
C ASP A 20 -6.80 -11.10 -8.55
N THR A 21 -6.07 -12.21 -8.62
CA THR A 21 -6.22 -13.19 -9.71
C THR A 21 -7.53 -13.95 -9.53
N THR A 22 -8.36 -13.97 -10.58
CA THR A 22 -9.65 -14.68 -10.58
C THR A 22 -9.72 -15.68 -11.71
N LEU A 23 -10.30 -16.85 -11.44
CA LEU A 23 -10.56 -17.87 -12.46
C LEU A 23 -11.90 -17.60 -13.14
N GLN A 24 -11.89 -17.59 -14.48
CA GLN A 24 -13.08 -17.39 -15.29
C GLN A 24 -13.21 -18.52 -16.32
N ALA A 25 -14.44 -18.80 -16.76
CA ALA A 25 -14.65 -19.77 -17.83
C ALA A 25 -14.02 -19.24 -19.13
N TYR A 26 -13.17 -20.08 -19.74
CA TYR A 26 -12.58 -19.80 -21.05
C TYR A 26 -13.30 -20.59 -22.14
N ASP A 27 -13.55 -21.87 -21.86
CA ASP A 27 -14.31 -22.79 -22.70
C ASP A 27 -15.11 -23.76 -21.82
N VAL A 28 -15.90 -24.65 -22.41
CA VAL A 28 -16.76 -25.65 -21.75
C VAL A 28 -15.99 -26.48 -20.71
N TYR A 29 -14.71 -26.77 -20.97
CA TYR A 29 -13.87 -27.62 -20.09
C TYR A 29 -12.69 -26.90 -19.45
N SER A 30 -12.48 -25.60 -19.71
CA SER A 30 -11.28 -24.91 -19.27
C SER A 30 -11.57 -23.57 -18.61
N LYS A 31 -10.70 -23.21 -17.67
CA LYS A 31 -10.71 -21.92 -16.99
C LYS A 31 -9.44 -21.16 -17.35
N ILE A 32 -9.55 -19.83 -17.35
CA ILE A 32 -8.44 -18.90 -17.55
C ILE A 32 -8.26 -18.07 -16.29
N HIS A 33 -7.00 -17.87 -15.90
CA HIS A 33 -6.67 -16.93 -14.83
C HIS A 33 -6.72 -15.52 -15.39
N THR A 34 -7.41 -14.62 -14.72
CA THR A 34 -7.57 -13.24 -15.16
C THR A 34 -7.20 -12.26 -14.07
N VAL A 35 -6.61 -11.14 -14.49
CA VAL A 35 -6.25 -10.01 -13.63
C VAL A 35 -6.66 -8.71 -14.31
N LYS A 36 -7.04 -7.70 -13.53
CA LYS A 36 -7.45 -6.39 -14.05
C LYS A 36 -6.46 -5.34 -13.60
N LEU A 37 -5.97 -4.52 -14.53
CA LEU A 37 -5.32 -3.26 -14.20
C LEU A 37 -6.40 -2.22 -14.01
N GLN A 38 -6.43 -1.61 -12.83
CA GLN A 38 -7.47 -0.68 -12.41
C GLN A 38 -6.86 0.62 -11.89
N TYR A 39 -7.47 1.73 -12.26
CA TYR A 39 -7.24 3.01 -11.59
C TYR A 39 -8.09 3.04 -10.32
N VAL A 40 -7.44 3.21 -9.16
CA VAL A 40 -8.10 3.20 -7.85
C VAL A 40 -8.03 4.61 -7.28
N LEU A 41 -9.19 5.24 -7.11
CA LEU A 41 -9.31 6.55 -6.50
C LEU A 41 -10.21 6.46 -5.27
N TYR A 42 -9.71 6.88 -4.11
CA TYR A 42 -10.53 6.93 -2.91
C TYR A 42 -11.31 8.22 -2.85
N LYS A 43 -12.57 8.15 -2.40
CA LYS A 43 -13.41 9.33 -2.20
C LYS A 43 -13.97 9.35 -0.79
N GLU A 44 -13.85 10.51 -0.16
CA GLU A 44 -14.53 10.82 1.10
C GLU A 44 -16.04 10.87 0.87
N LYS A 45 -16.79 10.06 1.61
CA LYS A 45 -18.25 10.09 1.65
C LYS A 45 -18.70 10.26 3.10
N VAL A 46 -19.80 10.98 3.29
CA VAL A 46 -20.49 10.99 4.58
C VAL A 46 -21.22 9.66 4.76
N GLY A 47 -20.82 8.89 5.76
CA GLY A 47 -21.44 7.64 6.15
C GLY A 47 -22.80 7.91 6.78
N ILE A 48 -23.87 7.76 6.00
CA ILE A 48 -25.23 7.91 6.48
C ILE A 48 -25.82 6.52 6.68
N ARG A 49 -25.95 6.08 7.94
CA ARG A 49 -26.69 4.85 8.25
C ARG A 49 -28.20 5.10 8.03
N PRO A 50 -28.98 4.11 7.54
CA PRO A 50 -30.41 4.30 7.22
C PRO A 50 -31.28 4.86 8.37
N GLY A 51 -30.88 4.72 9.64
CA GLY A 51 -31.59 5.29 10.81
C GLY A 51 -31.14 6.69 11.25
N GLN A 52 -30.06 7.24 10.69
CA GLN A 52 -29.59 8.61 10.99
C GLN A 52 -30.20 9.66 10.06
N ILE A 53 -30.84 9.24 8.95
CA ILE A 53 -31.49 10.12 7.97
C ILE A 53 -32.62 10.91 8.65
N SER A 54 -33.48 10.26 9.44
CA SER A 54 -34.58 10.93 10.14
C SER A 54 -34.09 12.01 11.11
N ARG A 55 -32.97 11.77 11.81
CA ARG A 55 -32.37 12.72 12.76
C ARG A 55 -31.67 13.91 12.09
N LEU A 56 -31.27 13.78 10.82
CA LEU A 56 -30.75 14.89 10.00
C LEU A 56 -31.89 15.79 9.52
N VAL A 57 -33.07 15.21 9.23
CA VAL A 57 -34.27 15.95 8.82
C VAL A 57 -34.85 16.76 10.00
N ASP A 58 -34.77 16.23 11.22
CA ASP A 58 -35.24 16.88 12.44
C ASP A 58 -34.24 17.90 13.04
N GLY A 59 -33.13 18.21 12.36
CA GLY A 59 -32.17 19.24 12.78
C GLY A 59 -31.33 18.92 14.02
N HIS A 60 -31.45 17.72 14.59
CA HIS A 60 -30.74 17.32 15.82
C HIS A 60 -29.28 16.90 15.59
N ILE A 61 -28.84 16.69 14.34
CA ILE A 61 -27.45 16.31 14.02
C ILE A 61 -26.91 17.26 12.95
N THR A 62 -25.79 17.93 13.24
CA THR A 62 -25.07 18.72 12.24
C THR A 62 -24.36 17.78 11.27
N LYS A 63 -24.22 18.18 9.99
CA LYS A 63 -23.49 17.42 8.94
C LYS A 63 -22.03 17.05 9.32
N TYR A 64 -21.51 17.62 10.41
CA TYR A 64 -20.15 17.44 10.93
C TYR A 64 -20.01 16.31 11.97
N GLY A 65 -21.12 15.72 12.46
CA GLY A 65 -21.10 14.61 13.42
C GLY A 65 -21.28 13.22 12.82
N LEU A 66 -21.31 13.11 11.48
CA LEU A 66 -21.46 11.83 10.78
C LEU A 66 -20.08 11.20 10.57
N PRO A 67 -19.95 9.87 10.74
CA PRO A 67 -18.72 9.18 10.41
C PRO A 67 -18.40 9.40 8.92
N LEU A 68 -17.19 9.83 8.61
CA LEU A 68 -16.69 9.90 7.24
C LEU A 68 -16.16 8.51 6.86
N GLU A 69 -16.52 8.06 5.66
CA GLU A 69 -16.07 6.78 5.11
C GLU A 69 -15.30 7.03 3.82
N HIS A 70 -14.14 6.39 3.69
CA HIS A 70 -13.30 6.46 2.50
C HIS A 70 -13.53 5.22 1.65
N THR A 71 -14.28 5.38 0.55
CA THR A 71 -14.60 4.26 -0.36
C THR A 71 -13.72 4.29 -1.60
N ALA A 72 -13.14 3.15 -1.97
CA ALA A 72 -12.38 2.98 -3.20
C ALA A 72 -13.33 2.97 -4.42
N GLN A 73 -13.05 3.81 -5.41
CA GLN A 73 -13.66 3.78 -6.72
C GLN A 73 -12.67 3.17 -7.72
N CYS A 74 -12.93 1.93 -8.15
CA CYS A 74 -12.07 1.22 -9.10
C CYS A 74 -12.60 1.37 -10.53
N THR A 75 -11.77 1.89 -11.42
CA THR A 75 -12.06 1.95 -12.86
C THR A 75 -11.16 0.96 -13.57
N VAL A 76 -11.72 -0.08 -14.19
CA VAL A 76 -10.94 -1.09 -14.92
C VAL A 76 -10.43 -0.49 -16.22
N LEU A 77 -9.11 -0.50 -16.41
CA LEU A 77 -8.44 0.00 -17.60
C LEU A 77 -8.18 -1.13 -18.59
N LEU A 78 -7.56 -2.21 -18.10
CA LEU A 78 -7.20 -3.38 -18.91
C LEU A 78 -7.52 -4.65 -18.14
N LYS A 79 -7.78 -5.72 -18.89
CA LYS A 79 -7.96 -7.06 -18.34
C LYS A 79 -7.04 -8.02 -19.09
N PHE A 80 -6.22 -8.73 -18.34
CA PHE A 80 -5.30 -9.73 -18.86
C PHE A 80 -5.78 -11.13 -18.48
N GLY A 81 -5.40 -12.10 -19.29
CA GLY A 81 -5.70 -13.51 -19.03
C GLY A 81 -4.54 -14.41 -19.45
N SER A 82 -4.26 -15.44 -18.65
CA SER A 82 -3.35 -16.52 -19.02
C SER A 82 -3.90 -17.87 -18.57
N LEU A 83 -3.60 -18.92 -19.35
CA LEU A 83 -3.89 -20.31 -18.99
C LEU A 83 -2.90 -20.85 -17.94
N THR A 84 -1.74 -20.22 -17.82
CA THR A 84 -0.67 -20.61 -16.89
C THR A 84 -0.62 -19.64 -15.73
N TYR A 85 -0.87 -20.14 -14.51
CA TYR A 85 -0.84 -19.32 -13.29
C TYR A 85 0.54 -18.68 -13.05
N THR A 86 1.63 -19.43 -13.23
CA THR A 86 2.99 -18.95 -12.96
C THR A 86 3.40 -17.80 -13.88
N GLU A 87 3.03 -17.86 -15.15
CA GLU A 87 3.25 -16.75 -16.10
C GLU A 87 2.47 -15.51 -15.70
N LEU A 88 1.20 -15.67 -15.29
CA LEU A 88 0.39 -14.56 -14.83
C LEU A 88 0.96 -13.90 -13.56
N GLN A 89 1.43 -14.71 -12.60
CA GLN A 89 2.06 -14.19 -11.38
C GLN A 89 3.37 -13.45 -11.65
N SER A 90 4.18 -13.97 -12.56
CA SER A 90 5.41 -13.30 -13.02
C SER A 90 5.10 -11.95 -13.67
N PHE A 91 4.08 -11.92 -14.53
CA PHE A 91 3.59 -10.68 -15.15
C PHE A 91 3.09 -9.68 -14.11
N ILE A 92 2.26 -10.11 -13.15
CA ILE A 92 1.75 -9.26 -12.06
C ILE A 92 2.91 -8.65 -11.28
N SER A 93 3.86 -9.47 -10.84
CA SER A 93 5.03 -9.01 -10.06
C SER A 93 5.85 -7.98 -10.83
N THR A 94 6.05 -8.22 -12.14
CA THR A 94 6.81 -7.30 -13.00
C THR A 94 6.09 -5.96 -13.17
N ILE A 95 4.77 -5.96 -13.36
CA ILE A 95 3.98 -4.73 -13.48
C ILE A 95 3.95 -3.97 -12.16
N GLU A 96 3.78 -4.64 -11.02
CA GLU A 96 3.85 -4.00 -9.70
C GLU A 96 5.21 -3.32 -9.47
N ASP A 97 6.32 -3.98 -9.81
CA ASP A 97 7.66 -3.38 -9.70
C ASP A 97 7.84 -2.16 -10.62
N ILE A 98 7.16 -2.12 -11.78
CA ILE A 98 7.17 -0.96 -12.69
C ILE A 98 6.30 0.16 -12.12
N LEU A 99 5.08 -0.15 -11.63
CA LEU A 99 4.17 0.81 -11.02
C LEU A 99 4.81 1.50 -9.80
N PHE A 100 5.58 0.74 -9.01
CA PHE A 100 6.36 1.28 -7.89
C PHE A 100 7.45 2.28 -8.33
N LYS A 101 7.96 2.16 -9.56
CA LYS A 101 8.99 3.08 -10.09
C LYS A 101 8.38 4.31 -10.78
N CYS A 102 7.07 4.30 -11.06
CA CYS A 102 6.40 5.42 -11.68
C CYS A 102 6.41 6.64 -10.73
N PRO A 103 6.70 7.86 -11.22
CA PRO A 103 6.67 9.03 -10.38
C PRO A 103 5.24 9.34 -9.92
N ALA A 104 5.07 9.54 -8.61
CA ALA A 104 3.82 9.99 -8.02
C ALA A 104 4.03 11.40 -7.45
N LYS A 105 3.29 12.37 -7.97
CA LYS A 105 3.32 13.75 -7.50
C LYS A 105 1.93 14.18 -7.11
N ARG A 106 1.88 14.96 -6.03
CA ARG A 106 0.66 15.65 -5.62
C ARG A 106 0.51 16.93 -6.44
N GLU A 107 -0.47 16.95 -7.32
CA GLU A 107 -0.75 18.13 -8.16
C GLU A 107 -1.85 19.03 -7.56
N THR A 108 -2.71 18.47 -6.71
CA THR A 108 -3.88 19.14 -6.15
C THR A 108 -3.66 19.56 -4.69
N LYS A 109 -4.33 20.66 -4.30
CA LYS A 109 -4.45 21.15 -2.92
C LYS A 109 -5.89 20.96 -2.43
N PRO A 110 -6.30 19.71 -2.15
CA PRO A 110 -7.65 19.41 -1.67
C PRO A 110 -7.88 20.00 -0.27
N VAL A 111 -9.15 20.17 0.05
CA VAL A 111 -9.63 20.54 1.39
C VAL A 111 -10.52 19.41 1.88
N TYR A 112 -10.07 18.71 2.92
CA TYR A 112 -10.82 17.64 3.56
C TYR A 112 -11.55 18.15 4.79
N LYS A 113 -12.63 17.47 5.19
CA LYS A 113 -13.33 17.80 6.43
C LYS A 113 -12.55 17.37 7.66
N GLN A 114 -11.84 16.26 7.53
CA GLN A 114 -10.98 15.69 8.56
C GLN A 114 -9.70 15.20 7.90
N ASP A 115 -8.56 15.64 8.41
CA ASP A 115 -7.27 15.12 7.95
C ASP A 115 -7.05 13.71 8.51
N GLU A 116 -6.78 12.76 7.62
CA GLU A 116 -6.56 11.35 7.94
C GLU A 116 -5.38 10.79 7.12
N VAL A 117 -4.54 9.99 7.77
CA VAL A 117 -3.46 9.24 7.11
C VAL A 117 -3.54 7.80 7.58
N GLN A 118 -3.59 6.87 6.63
CA GLN A 118 -3.59 5.44 6.86
C GLN A 118 -2.30 4.84 6.28
N ILE A 119 -1.57 4.11 7.12
CA ILE A 119 -0.39 3.35 6.71
C ILE A 119 -0.72 1.88 6.82
N HIS A 120 -0.58 1.14 5.72
CA HIS A 120 -0.81 -0.29 5.67
C HIS A 120 0.50 -1.03 5.48
N CYS A 121 0.75 -2.01 6.34
CA CYS A 121 1.90 -2.89 6.27
C CYS A 121 1.44 -4.27 5.78
N TYR A 122 2.02 -4.75 4.69
CA TYR A 122 1.79 -6.11 4.19
C TYR A 122 3.08 -6.90 4.28
N ASP A 123 3.00 -8.03 4.98
CA ASP A 123 4.13 -8.92 5.20
C ASP A 123 3.98 -10.18 4.34
N GLU A 124 4.99 -10.44 3.51
CA GLU A 124 5.11 -11.64 2.70
C GLU A 124 6.25 -12.49 3.26
N TYR A 125 5.94 -13.71 3.70
CA TYR A 125 6.93 -14.66 4.19
C TYR A 125 7.06 -15.84 3.22
N SER A 126 8.30 -16.19 2.88
CA SER A 126 8.62 -17.34 2.04
C SER A 126 9.73 -18.17 2.69
N ALA A 127 9.51 -19.47 2.78
CA ALA A 127 10.43 -20.41 3.41
C ALA A 127 10.55 -21.69 2.59
N PHE A 128 11.77 -22.21 2.50
CA PHE A 128 12.07 -23.52 1.92
C PHE A 128 12.37 -24.49 3.05
N ILE A 129 11.56 -25.55 3.13
CA ILE A 129 11.69 -26.61 4.13
C ILE A 129 12.12 -27.87 3.39
N ASP A 130 13.14 -28.55 3.90
CA ASP A 130 13.57 -29.83 3.35
C ASP A 130 12.63 -30.98 3.72
N LYS A 131 12.95 -32.19 3.28
CA LYS A 131 12.08 -33.37 3.50
C LYS A 131 12.08 -33.81 4.97
N GLU A 132 13.11 -33.41 5.70
CA GLU A 132 13.35 -33.68 7.11
C GLU A 132 12.67 -32.64 8.02
N GLY A 133 12.02 -31.62 7.44
CA GLY A 133 11.32 -30.56 8.18
C GLY A 133 12.25 -29.44 8.67
N ILE A 134 13.50 -29.42 8.21
CA ILE A 134 14.48 -28.39 8.55
C ILE A 134 14.35 -27.23 7.56
N LEU A 135 14.33 -26.03 8.12
CA LEU A 135 14.26 -24.79 7.35
C LEU A 135 15.61 -24.53 6.68
N SER A 136 15.65 -24.62 5.36
CA SER A 136 16.87 -24.39 4.57
C SER A 136 17.07 -22.91 4.24
N GLN A 137 16.00 -22.20 3.88
CA GLN A 137 16.03 -20.77 3.55
C GLN A 137 14.74 -20.10 4.00
N GLN A 138 14.83 -18.83 4.42
CA GLN A 138 13.69 -17.99 4.74
C GLN A 138 13.92 -16.56 4.28
N LYS A 139 12.86 -15.92 3.80
CA LYS A 139 12.85 -14.54 3.33
C LYS A 139 11.53 -13.90 3.74
N ALA A 140 11.62 -12.69 4.28
CA ALA A 140 10.46 -11.85 4.52
C ALA A 140 10.57 -10.59 3.66
N ARG A 141 9.48 -10.20 3.01
CA ARG A 141 9.34 -8.92 2.30
C ARG A 141 8.20 -8.17 2.97
N VAL A 142 8.44 -6.92 3.34
CA VAL A 142 7.43 -6.04 3.92
C VAL A 142 7.18 -4.90 2.96
N ARG A 143 5.92 -4.66 2.61
CA ARG A 143 5.48 -3.57 1.74
C ARG A 143 4.67 -2.58 2.56
N LEU A 144 5.02 -1.29 2.45
CA LEU A 144 4.30 -0.20 3.10
C LEU A 144 3.51 0.58 2.08
N PHE A 145 2.21 0.72 2.32
CA PHE A 145 1.32 1.54 1.53
C PHE A 145 0.82 2.71 2.34
N CYS A 146 0.66 3.85 1.69
CA CYS A 146 0.12 5.05 2.30
C CYS A 146 -1.14 5.49 1.57
N LEU A 147 -2.16 5.83 2.34
CA LEU A 147 -3.34 6.54 1.90
C LEU A 147 -3.49 7.80 2.74
N ALA A 148 -3.55 8.96 2.09
CA ALA A 148 -3.64 10.23 2.78
C ALA A 148 -4.80 11.07 2.25
N PHE A 149 -5.63 11.54 3.18
CA PHE A 149 -6.67 12.54 2.99
C PHE A 149 -6.29 13.73 3.86
N VAL A 150 -5.41 14.58 3.36
CA VAL A 150 -4.84 15.68 4.15
C VAL A 150 -5.00 17.00 3.42
N THR A 151 -5.39 18.05 4.12
CA THR A 151 -5.65 19.37 3.53
C THR A 151 -4.35 20.07 3.14
N GLY A 152 -4.33 20.68 1.95
CA GLY A 152 -3.16 21.41 1.46
C GLY A 152 -2.07 20.50 0.90
N SER A 153 -0.82 20.66 1.36
CA SER A 153 0.34 19.87 0.89
C SER A 153 1.35 19.62 2.03
N PRO A 154 0.96 18.88 3.07
CA PRO A 154 1.86 18.59 4.19
C PRO A 154 2.94 17.57 3.79
N ILE A 155 4.02 17.58 4.57
CA ILE A 155 5.06 16.57 4.55
C ILE A 155 4.73 15.54 5.62
N LEU A 156 4.70 14.27 5.24
CA LEU A 156 4.49 13.14 6.14
C LEU A 156 5.86 12.60 6.59
N GLU A 157 5.97 12.32 7.89
CA GLU A 157 7.13 11.67 8.50
C GLU A 157 6.70 10.35 9.13
N ILE A 158 7.26 9.24 8.67
CA ILE A 158 6.99 7.90 9.19
C ILE A 158 8.25 7.39 9.90
N GLY A 159 8.13 7.16 11.20
CA GLY A 159 9.14 6.49 12.00
C GLY A 159 8.85 4.99 12.09
N LEU A 160 9.84 4.17 11.80
CA LEU A 160 9.78 2.73 12.03
C LEU A 160 10.74 2.32 13.15
N ASN A 161 10.51 1.14 13.73
CA ASN A 161 11.34 0.53 14.77
C ASN A 161 12.65 -0.03 14.19
N ASP A 162 13.44 0.81 13.50
CA ASP A 162 14.76 0.45 12.99
C ASP A 162 15.77 0.38 14.12
N ARG A 163 16.50 -0.73 14.25
CA ARG A 163 17.56 -0.91 15.26
C ARG A 163 18.58 0.25 15.29
N ARG A 164 18.82 0.93 14.15
CA ARG A 164 19.69 2.12 14.07
C ARG A 164 19.15 3.35 14.80
N ARG A 165 17.85 3.38 15.11
CA ARG A 165 17.18 4.42 15.89
C ARG A 165 17.05 4.10 17.37
N GLN A 166 17.50 2.94 17.83
CA GLN A 166 17.40 2.56 19.24
C GLN A 166 18.04 3.63 20.15
N GLY A 167 17.25 4.19 21.07
CA GLY A 167 17.66 5.29 21.96
C GLY A 167 17.67 6.69 21.33
N LYS A 168 17.31 6.83 20.04
CA LYS A 168 17.13 8.11 19.32
C LYS A 168 15.68 8.30 18.88
N GLU A 169 14.75 7.80 19.68
CA GLU A 169 13.32 7.99 19.47
C GLU A 169 12.97 9.46 19.72
N ILE A 170 12.62 10.17 18.65
CA ILE A 170 12.22 11.57 18.73
C ILE A 170 10.72 11.61 18.56
N VAL A 171 10.02 12.02 19.62
CA VAL A 171 8.61 12.39 19.54
C VAL A 171 8.53 13.91 19.51
N ARG A 172 8.14 14.47 18.36
CA ARG A 172 8.05 15.93 18.18
C ARG A 172 6.92 16.55 19.02
N ARG A 173 5.90 15.77 19.35
CA ARG A 173 4.75 16.18 20.15
C ARG A 173 5.04 16.02 21.64
N LYS A 174 4.89 17.10 22.40
CA LYS A 174 5.18 17.12 23.85
C LYS A 174 4.19 16.28 24.67
N ASP A 175 3.02 16.02 24.11
CA ASP A 175 1.91 15.25 24.69
C ASP A 175 2.01 13.74 24.45
N ILE A 176 2.93 13.30 23.58
CA ILE A 176 3.09 11.88 23.25
C ILE A 176 4.42 11.40 23.84
N LEU A 177 4.35 10.41 24.73
CA LEU A 177 5.54 9.75 25.25
C LEU A 177 6.10 8.78 24.20
N PRO A 178 7.43 8.73 24.00
CA PRO A 178 8.04 7.67 23.20
C PRO A 178 7.64 6.31 23.76
N MET A 179 7.05 5.47 22.92
CA MET A 179 6.65 4.13 23.33
C MET A 179 7.89 3.25 23.35
N TYR A 180 8.40 2.96 24.55
CA TYR A 180 9.57 2.11 24.72
C TYR A 180 9.33 0.75 24.06
N THR A 181 10.03 0.51 22.96
CA THR A 181 9.90 -0.72 22.19
C THR A 181 11.12 -1.60 22.43
N GLU A 182 10.88 -2.81 22.92
CA GLU A 182 11.95 -3.81 23.12
C GLU A 182 12.31 -4.54 21.82
N ARG A 183 11.40 -4.52 20.84
CA ARG A 183 11.52 -5.25 19.57
C ARG A 183 11.96 -4.34 18.44
N TRP A 184 13.22 -4.48 18.06
CA TRP A 184 13.83 -3.70 16.99
C TRP A 184 14.04 -4.54 15.74
N ILE A 185 13.83 -3.91 14.59
CA ILE A 185 13.92 -4.55 13.28
C ILE A 185 15.23 -4.13 12.62
N ARG A 186 15.97 -5.12 12.12
CA ARG A 186 17.13 -4.87 11.27
C ARG A 186 16.68 -4.95 9.81
N PHE A 187 16.70 -3.82 9.13
CA PHE A 187 16.49 -3.78 7.68
C PHE A 187 17.77 -4.21 6.96
N GLU A 188 17.65 -5.05 5.93
CA GLU A 188 18.80 -5.49 5.12
C GLU A 188 18.83 -4.72 3.79
N GLU A 189 17.79 -4.84 2.98
CA GLU A 189 17.67 -4.12 1.71
C GLU A 189 16.38 -3.31 1.71
N VAL A 190 16.50 -2.01 1.42
CA VAL A 190 15.39 -1.07 1.45
C VAL A 190 15.32 -0.36 0.11
N GLU A 191 14.14 -0.39 -0.50
CA GLU A 191 13.85 0.36 -1.71
C GLU A 191 12.70 1.32 -1.43
N PHE A 192 12.86 2.55 -1.92
CA PHE A 192 11.92 3.64 -1.70
C PHE A 192 11.28 4.09 -3.00
N HIS A 193 10.01 4.46 -2.92
CA HIS A 193 9.34 5.17 -3.98
C HIS A 193 10.01 6.52 -4.22
N SER A 194 9.97 7.02 -5.45
CA SER A 194 10.56 8.31 -5.86
C SER A 194 10.08 9.54 -5.06
N THR A 195 8.97 9.40 -4.34
CA THR A 195 8.37 10.45 -3.49
C THR A 195 9.08 10.61 -2.15
N VAL A 196 9.89 9.63 -1.74
CA VAL A 196 10.59 9.64 -0.46
C VAL A 196 11.92 10.38 -0.57
N ASP A 197 12.19 11.24 0.41
CA ASP A 197 13.50 11.88 0.58
C ASP A 197 14.50 10.89 1.19
N THR A 198 15.35 10.32 0.32
CA THR A 198 16.38 9.36 0.73
C THR A 198 17.48 9.99 1.57
N ALA A 199 17.83 11.27 1.35
CA ALA A 199 18.84 11.97 2.13
C ALA A 199 18.37 12.20 3.58
N ALA A 200 17.08 12.51 3.77
CA ALA A 200 16.49 12.57 5.10
C ALA A 200 16.51 11.20 5.79
N PHE A 201 16.22 10.12 5.05
CA PHE A 201 16.25 8.77 5.61
C PHE A 201 17.66 8.35 6.04
N GLU A 202 18.70 8.63 5.26
CA GLU A 202 20.07 8.30 5.63
C GLU A 202 20.51 8.96 6.93
N LYS A 203 20.11 10.23 7.14
CA LYS A 203 20.49 11.01 8.33
C LYS A 203 19.66 10.71 9.57
N GLU A 204 18.34 10.65 9.42
CA GLU A 204 17.39 10.60 10.55
C GLU A 204 16.74 9.22 10.72
N GLN A 205 16.87 8.33 9.72
CA GLN A 205 16.19 7.03 9.64
C GLN A 205 14.65 7.18 9.73
N VAL A 206 14.15 8.31 9.23
CA VAL A 206 12.72 8.66 9.13
C VAL A 206 12.36 8.74 7.66
N ILE A 207 11.24 8.12 7.28
CA ILE A 207 10.72 8.21 5.91
C ILE A 207 9.99 9.54 5.81
N ARG A 208 10.54 10.49 5.05
CA ARG A 208 9.91 11.78 4.79
C ARG A 208 9.39 11.80 3.34
N LEU A 209 8.10 12.08 3.16
CA LEU A 209 7.46 12.05 1.84
C LEU A 209 6.29 13.03 1.75
N SER A 210 5.91 13.43 0.53
CA SER A 210 4.67 14.17 0.27
C SER A 210 3.66 13.25 -0.40
N PRO A 211 2.62 12.76 0.31
CA PRO A 211 1.76 11.73 -0.23
C PRO A 211 0.88 12.31 -1.36
N PRO A 212 0.72 11.60 -2.48
CA PRO A 212 -0.32 11.88 -3.46
C PRO A 212 -1.70 11.81 -2.79
N ASP A 213 -2.63 12.57 -3.36
CA ASP A 213 -3.95 12.74 -2.79
C ASP A 213 -4.90 11.59 -3.14
N SER A 214 -5.66 11.08 -2.15
CA SER A 214 -6.69 10.05 -2.37
C SER A 214 -6.21 8.80 -3.11
N CYS A 215 -4.91 8.55 -3.10
CA CYS A 215 -4.25 7.49 -3.85
C CYS A 215 -3.61 6.50 -2.87
N PHE A 216 -3.99 5.23 -2.98
CA PHE A 216 -3.31 4.15 -2.27
C PHE A 216 -2.10 3.73 -3.09
N PHE A 217 -0.91 4.10 -2.62
CA PHE A 217 0.33 3.82 -3.35
C PHE A 217 1.39 3.22 -2.42
N GLU A 218 2.27 2.43 -3.01
CA GLU A 218 3.37 1.79 -2.30
C GLU A 218 4.48 2.81 -2.07
N VAL A 219 4.81 3.05 -0.80
CA VAL A 219 5.83 4.01 -0.36
C VAL A 219 7.21 3.38 -0.32
N ARG A 220 7.26 2.11 0.10
CA ARG A 220 8.49 1.42 0.44
C ARG A 220 8.25 -0.08 0.35
N PHE A 221 9.28 -0.81 -0.05
CA PHE A 221 9.41 -2.20 0.37
C PHE A 221 10.75 -2.45 1.05
N VAL A 222 10.75 -3.42 1.96
CA VAL A 222 11.92 -3.86 2.71
C VAL A 222 12.06 -5.35 2.51
N LYS A 223 13.25 -5.79 2.08
CA LYS A 223 13.63 -7.19 2.25
C LYS A 223 14.26 -7.34 3.63
N LEU A 224 13.69 -8.25 4.39
CA LEU A 224 14.20 -8.70 5.67
C LEU A 224 14.78 -10.10 5.47
N HIS A 225 16.05 -10.27 5.81
CA HIS A 225 16.57 -11.59 6.05
C HIS A 225 16.14 -11.97 7.47
N CYS A 226 15.18 -12.89 7.60
CA CYS A 226 14.86 -13.46 8.90
C CYS A 226 16.04 -14.32 9.35
N PHE A 227 17.00 -13.75 10.07
CA PHE A 227 17.90 -14.53 10.89
C PHE A 227 17.19 -14.81 12.22
N TYR A 228 16.32 -15.80 12.26
CA TYR A 228 15.90 -16.40 13.52
C TYR A 228 16.33 -17.86 13.60
N LYS A 229 17.28 -18.11 14.49
CA LYS A 229 17.40 -19.37 15.22
C LYS A 229 16.04 -19.57 15.91
N LEU A 230 15.37 -20.68 15.62
CA LEU A 230 14.12 -21.08 16.26
C LEU A 230 14.34 -21.26 17.77
N SER A 231 14.14 -20.18 18.51
CA SER A 231 13.74 -20.22 19.92
C SER A 231 12.71 -19.12 20.14
N ASN A 232 11.43 -19.49 20.03
CA ASN A 232 10.25 -18.83 20.60
C ASN A 232 10.02 -17.32 20.39
N HIS A 233 10.49 -16.72 19.30
CA HIS A 233 10.20 -15.31 19.03
C HIS A 233 9.55 -15.12 17.66
N TYR A 234 8.24 -14.92 17.68
CA TYR A 234 7.48 -14.40 16.55
C TYR A 234 7.91 -12.94 16.28
N CYS A 235 8.32 -12.64 15.05
CA CYS A 235 8.37 -11.26 14.56
C CYS A 235 6.92 -10.77 14.41
N TYR A 236 6.54 -9.80 15.22
CA TYR A 236 5.34 -8.99 15.03
C TYR A 236 5.80 -7.57 14.69
N PHE A 237 5.23 -7.00 13.62
CA PHE A 237 5.37 -5.58 13.26
C PHE A 237 4.36 -4.74 14.02
#